data_AF-A0A2C9KRN1-F1
#
_entry.id   AF-A0A2C9KRN1-F1
#
_cell.length_a   1.000
_cell.length_b   1.000
_cell.length_c   1.000
_cell.angle_alpha   90.00
_cell.angle_beta   90.00
_cell.angle_gamma   90.00
#
_symmetry.space_group_name_H-M   'P 1'
#
loop_
_entity.id
_entity.type
_entity.pdbx_description
1 polymer ?
#
loop_
_entity_poly.entity_id
_entity_poly.type
_entity_poly.pdbx_seq_one_letter_code
_entity_poly.pdbx_strand_id
1 'polypeptide(L)'
;VHPRRCIWLYAIKDILMSLSGKTPTLYRHDLMMLHTRQTSRFSLPMNKIPEKLVPRRLQPTVKVPDTRGCLRCCVGRNPYNGYRYLCGALINGVILMQWYEPLNKFMLLKTFETEQMPSQLQVFEMFISPELEYPMVCFGVRKGVDRNHVKFDVINLNSMSSWFTDIDSAVDLLPVVNVTQLEKDTVLICYDKYVKVVSLSGKLKSSRRQQAELHFDCTVDSL
;
A
#
# COMPACT_ATOMS: atom_id res chain seq x y z
N VAL A 1 18.60 -16.44 -12.49
CA VAL A 1 17.86 -15.29 -11.93
C VAL A 1 18.46 -15.06 -10.55
N HIS A 2 19.13 -13.94 -10.31
CA HIS A 2 19.64 -13.67 -8.96
C HIS A 2 18.45 -13.35 -8.06
N PRO A 3 18.27 -14.04 -6.92
CA PRO A 3 17.16 -13.75 -6.01
C PRO A 3 17.27 -12.30 -5.57
N ARG A 4 16.26 -11.51 -5.89
CA ARG A 4 16.12 -10.13 -5.42
C ARG A 4 15.11 -10.15 -4.29
N ARG A 5 15.45 -9.52 -3.16
CA ARG A 5 14.51 -9.30 -2.07
C ARG A 5 13.26 -8.62 -2.64
N CYS A 6 12.11 -9.24 -2.41
CA CYS A 6 10.80 -8.68 -2.71
C CYS A 6 10.08 -8.51 -1.37
N ILE A 7 9.52 -7.32 -1.15
CA ILE A 7 8.91 -6.96 0.14
C ILE A 7 7.41 -6.69 0.01
N TRP A 8 6.89 -6.62 -1.21
CA TRP A 8 5.46 -6.44 -1.48
C TRP A 8 5.12 -6.93 -2.89
N LEU A 9 3.95 -7.55 -3.02
CA LEU A 9 3.39 -8.05 -4.28
C LEU A 9 1.91 -7.72 -4.36
N TYR A 10 1.42 -7.47 -5.56
CA TYR A 10 -0.01 -7.35 -5.83
C TYR A 10 -0.32 -7.84 -7.24
N ALA A 11 -1.29 -8.74 -7.37
CA ALA A 11 -1.74 -9.27 -8.64
C ALA A 11 -3.11 -8.70 -9.01
N ILE A 12 -3.26 -8.31 -10.27
CA ILE A 12 -4.52 -7.86 -10.87
C ILE A 12 -4.56 -8.31 -12.33
N LYS A 13 -5.54 -9.17 -12.65
CA LYS A 13 -5.63 -9.83 -13.97
C LYS A 13 -4.29 -10.55 -14.25
N ASP A 14 -3.71 -10.33 -15.42
CA ASP A 14 -2.43 -10.91 -15.84
C ASP A 14 -1.21 -10.07 -15.45
N ILE A 15 -1.39 -9.06 -14.58
CA ILE A 15 -0.32 -8.15 -14.17
C ILE A 15 0.02 -8.36 -12.71
N LEU A 16 1.30 -8.61 -12.46
CA LEU A 16 1.88 -8.63 -11.12
C LEU A 16 2.69 -7.35 -10.91
N MET A 17 2.39 -6.62 -9.86
CA MET A 17 3.19 -5.53 -9.34
C MET A 17 4.10 -6.06 -8.25
N SER A 18 5.37 -5.67 -8.24
CA SER A 18 6.31 -6.01 -7.17
C SER A 18 7.10 -4.81 -6.68
N LEU A 19 7.33 -4.74 -5.37
CA LEU A 19 8.34 -3.86 -4.78
C LEU A 19 9.56 -4.72 -4.45
N SER A 20 10.63 -4.56 -5.24
CA SER A 20 11.79 -5.46 -5.16
C SER A 20 13.14 -4.80 -5.49
N GLY A 21 14.23 -5.46 -5.11
CA GLY A 21 15.61 -5.03 -5.37
C GLY A 21 16.36 -4.53 -4.15
N LYS A 22 17.68 -4.27 -4.30
CA LYS A 22 18.54 -3.73 -3.23
C LYS A 22 18.11 -2.33 -2.80
N THR A 23 17.74 -1.49 -3.77
CA THR A 23 16.99 -0.26 -3.55
C THR A 23 15.56 -0.56 -4.00
N PRO A 24 14.60 -0.78 -3.08
CA PRO A 24 13.24 -1.16 -3.42
C PRO A 24 12.65 -0.23 -4.48
N THR A 25 12.08 -0.82 -5.52
CA THR A 25 11.54 -0.13 -6.68
C THR A 25 10.30 -0.88 -7.17
N LEU A 26 9.29 -0.18 -7.66
CA LEU A 26 8.11 -0.83 -8.24
C LEU A 26 8.42 -1.36 -9.64
N TYR A 27 7.99 -2.59 -9.89
CA TYR A 27 8.05 -3.24 -11.19
C TYR A 27 6.65 -3.75 -11.58
N ARG A 28 6.33 -3.62 -12.86
CA ARG A 28 5.20 -4.28 -13.52
C ARG A 28 5.72 -5.53 -14.21
N HIS A 29 5.06 -6.65 -14.00
CA HIS A 29 5.33 -7.93 -14.63
C HIS A 29 4.11 -8.37 -15.42
N ASP A 30 4.29 -8.64 -16.71
CA ASP A 30 3.28 -9.26 -17.56
C ASP A 30 3.40 -10.78 -17.43
N LEU A 31 2.45 -11.40 -16.72
CA LEU A 31 2.50 -12.81 -16.35
C LEU A 31 2.40 -13.71 -17.59
N MET A 32 1.62 -13.32 -18.58
CA MET A 32 1.46 -14.07 -19.83
C MET A 32 2.76 -14.08 -20.63
N MET A 33 3.43 -12.93 -20.75
CA MET A 33 4.73 -12.85 -21.41
C MET A 33 5.83 -13.59 -20.62
N LEU A 34 5.80 -13.54 -19.28
CA LEU A 34 6.75 -14.27 -18.44
C LEU A 34 6.60 -15.78 -18.59
N HIS A 35 5.37 -16.29 -18.57
CA HIS A 35 5.06 -17.70 -18.74
C HIS A 35 5.53 -18.20 -20.12
N THR A 36 5.17 -17.48 -21.19
CA THR A 36 5.54 -17.84 -22.57
C THR A 36 7.06 -17.89 -22.79
N ARG A 37 7.82 -17.00 -22.13
CA ARG A 37 9.28 -17.01 -22.18
C ARG A 37 9.93 -18.10 -21.33
N GLN A 38 9.26 -18.60 -20.30
CA GLN A 38 9.76 -19.75 -19.54
C GLN A 38 9.54 -21.05 -20.33
N THR A 39 8.39 -21.19 -20.99
CA THR A 39 8.08 -22.38 -21.80
C THR A 39 8.93 -22.44 -23.07
N SER A 40 9.24 -21.30 -23.72
CA SER A 40 10.12 -21.26 -24.90
C SER A 40 11.61 -21.46 -24.61
N ARG A 41 12.03 -21.55 -23.33
CA ARG A 41 13.41 -21.97 -23.00
C ARG A 41 13.67 -23.44 -23.26
N PHE A 42 12.62 -24.24 -23.47
CA PHE A 42 12.73 -25.66 -23.77
C PHE A 42 12.66 -25.97 -25.29
N SER A 43 12.49 -24.96 -26.16
CA SER A 43 12.45 -25.13 -27.62
C SER A 43 13.51 -24.28 -28.34
N LEU A 44 14.64 -24.91 -28.69
CA LEU A 44 15.69 -24.54 -29.65
C LEU A 44 16.33 -23.11 -29.60
N PRO A 45 17.64 -22.96 -29.90
CA PRO A 45 18.37 -21.72 -29.70
C PRO A 45 18.12 -20.74 -30.85
N MET A 46 17.03 -19.98 -30.78
CA MET A 46 16.80 -18.89 -31.74
C MET A 46 17.62 -17.66 -31.32
N ASN A 47 18.33 -17.05 -32.29
CA ASN A 47 19.20 -15.87 -32.14
C ASN A 47 18.60 -14.84 -31.17
N LYS A 48 19.12 -14.84 -29.94
CA LYS A 48 18.63 -13.98 -28.86
C LYS A 48 19.03 -12.54 -29.17
N ILE A 49 18.07 -11.72 -29.57
CA ILE A 49 18.23 -10.26 -29.54
C ILE A 49 18.59 -9.88 -28.09
N PRO A 50 19.72 -9.18 -27.85
CA PRO A 50 20.12 -8.73 -26.53
C PRO A 50 18.94 -8.03 -25.82
N GLU A 51 18.71 -8.31 -24.53
CA GLU A 51 17.61 -7.70 -23.76
C GLU A 51 17.59 -6.17 -23.82
N LYS A 52 18.78 -5.55 -24.01
CA LYS A 52 18.97 -4.10 -24.17
C LYS A 52 18.38 -3.54 -25.48
N LEU A 53 18.17 -4.38 -26.50
CA LEU A 53 17.64 -3.99 -27.81
C LEU A 53 16.14 -4.31 -27.96
N VAL A 54 15.53 -4.98 -26.98
CA VAL A 54 14.09 -5.24 -26.97
C VAL A 54 13.35 -3.94 -26.64
N PRO A 55 12.46 -3.45 -27.52
CA PRO A 55 11.63 -2.28 -27.24
C PRO A 55 10.93 -2.42 -25.89
N ARG A 56 10.86 -1.34 -25.09
CA ARG A 56 10.24 -1.38 -23.75
C ARG A 56 8.82 -1.96 -23.73
N ARG A 57 8.07 -1.81 -24.84
CA ARG A 57 6.71 -2.38 -25.01
C ARG A 57 6.69 -3.92 -25.02
N LEU A 58 7.80 -4.57 -25.32
CA LEU A 58 7.95 -6.03 -25.42
C LEU A 58 8.73 -6.63 -24.24
N GLN A 59 9.03 -5.82 -23.22
CA GLN A 59 9.68 -6.30 -22.01
C GLN A 59 8.62 -6.87 -21.05
N PRO A 60 8.73 -8.15 -20.64
CA PRO A 60 7.78 -8.78 -19.73
C PRO A 60 7.85 -8.19 -18.31
N THR A 61 8.91 -7.47 -17.99
CA THR A 61 9.10 -6.80 -16.71
C THR A 61 9.60 -5.40 -16.98
N VAL A 62 8.88 -4.40 -16.46
CA VAL A 62 9.18 -2.98 -16.67
C VAL A 62 9.23 -2.29 -15.32
N LYS A 63 10.30 -1.53 -15.08
CA LYS A 63 10.43 -0.66 -13.91
C LYS A 63 9.42 0.50 -14.03
N VAL A 64 8.68 0.77 -12.95
CA VAL A 64 7.84 1.96 -12.84
C VAL A 64 8.75 3.17 -12.59
N PRO A 65 8.70 4.24 -13.42
CA PRO A 65 9.51 5.44 -13.22
C PRO A 65 9.30 6.06 -11.84
N ASP A 66 10.32 6.76 -11.32
CA ASP A 66 10.23 7.59 -10.11
C ASP A 66 9.79 6.86 -8.83
N THR A 67 9.93 5.53 -8.80
CA THR A 67 9.59 4.68 -7.64
C THR A 67 10.81 4.12 -6.92
N ARG A 68 12.01 4.63 -7.24
CA ARG A 68 13.26 4.16 -6.61
C ARG A 68 13.29 4.58 -5.15
N GLY A 69 13.57 3.65 -4.25
CA GLY A 69 13.59 3.90 -2.81
C GLY A 69 12.21 3.86 -2.17
N CYS A 70 11.22 3.26 -2.84
CA CYS A 70 9.88 3.14 -2.29
C CYS A 70 9.88 2.23 -1.05
N LEU A 71 9.35 2.74 0.06
CA LEU A 71 9.42 2.13 1.38
C LEU A 71 8.33 1.05 1.57
N ARG A 72 7.09 1.38 1.19
CA ARG A 72 5.92 0.50 1.23
C ARG A 72 4.95 0.84 0.10
N CYS A 73 4.10 -0.12 -0.23
CA CYS A 73 2.99 0.10 -1.15
C CYS A 73 1.70 -0.48 -0.57
N CYS A 74 0.58 0.07 -1.00
CA CYS A 74 -0.74 -0.48 -0.74
C CYS A 74 -1.66 -0.28 -1.93
N VAL A 75 -2.70 -1.10 -2.01
CA VAL A 75 -3.72 -1.01 -3.05
C VAL A 75 -5.09 -1.01 -2.39
N GLY A 76 -5.92 -0.06 -2.80
CA GLY A 76 -7.31 0.06 -2.34
C GLY A 76 -8.25 0.09 -3.53
N ARG A 77 -9.41 -0.57 -3.40
CA ARG A 77 -10.51 -0.46 -4.36
C ARG A 77 -11.56 0.48 -3.77
N ASN A 78 -11.84 1.57 -4.47
CA ASN A 78 -12.93 2.45 -4.12
C ASN A 78 -14.27 1.73 -4.35
N PRO A 79 -15.05 1.46 -3.29
CA PRO A 79 -16.29 0.70 -3.41
C PRO A 79 -17.43 1.51 -4.07
N TYR A 80 -17.28 2.84 -4.18
CA TYR A 80 -18.32 3.75 -4.65
C TYR A 80 -18.29 3.95 -6.17
N ASN A 81 -17.10 3.92 -6.79
CA ASN A 81 -16.94 4.07 -8.24
C ASN A 81 -16.17 2.90 -8.90
N GLY A 82 -15.67 1.96 -8.11
CA GLY A 82 -14.94 0.78 -8.60
C GLY A 82 -13.49 1.02 -8.97
N TYR A 83 -12.97 2.25 -8.89
CA TYR A 83 -11.58 2.57 -9.19
C TYR A 83 -10.62 1.84 -8.24
N ARG A 84 -9.49 1.40 -8.77
CA ARG A 84 -8.43 0.76 -7.99
C ARG A 84 -7.21 1.67 -7.98
N TYR A 85 -6.74 1.98 -6.79
CA TYR A 85 -5.59 2.85 -6.57
C TYR A 85 -4.41 2.05 -6.04
N LEU A 86 -3.20 2.41 -6.47
CA LEU A 86 -1.94 1.96 -5.88
C LEU A 86 -1.23 3.18 -5.32
N CYS A 87 -0.89 3.15 -4.05
CA CYS A 87 -0.05 4.18 -3.42
C CYS A 87 1.32 3.60 -3.08
N GLY A 88 2.37 4.38 -3.32
CA GLY A 88 3.73 4.05 -2.93
C GLY A 88 4.31 5.14 -2.06
N ALA A 89 4.79 4.78 -0.87
CA ALA A 89 5.56 5.66 0.00
C ALA A 89 6.98 5.80 -0.53
N LEU A 90 7.44 7.02 -0.75
CA LEU A 90 8.83 7.38 -1.08
C LEU A 90 9.46 8.09 0.12
N ILE A 91 10.78 8.31 0.09
CA ILE A 91 11.49 9.01 1.17
C ILE A 91 11.01 10.46 1.32
N ASN A 92 10.68 11.13 0.21
CA ASN A 92 10.28 12.55 0.20
C ASN A 92 8.85 12.75 -0.32
N GLY A 93 7.99 11.73 -0.23
CA GLY A 93 6.68 11.84 -0.86
C GLY A 93 5.86 10.56 -0.89
N VAL A 94 4.71 10.66 -1.53
CA VAL A 94 3.89 9.52 -1.92
C VAL A 94 3.48 9.67 -3.38
N ILE A 95 3.41 8.55 -4.10
CA ILE A 95 2.84 8.50 -5.45
C ILE A 95 1.47 7.85 -5.37
N LEU A 96 0.50 8.39 -6.10
CA LEU A 96 -0.81 7.81 -6.29
C LEU A 96 -0.99 7.43 -7.76
N MET A 97 -1.32 6.17 -8.00
CA MET A 97 -1.59 5.64 -9.33
C MET A 97 -2.99 5.04 -9.37
N GLN A 98 -3.64 5.03 -10.53
CA GLN A 98 -4.93 4.39 -10.76
C GLN A 98 -4.82 3.32 -11.83
N TRP A 99 -5.47 2.19 -11.59
CA TRP A 99 -5.56 1.13 -12.57
C TRP A 99 -6.38 1.56 -13.78
N TYR A 100 -5.75 1.57 -14.95
CA TYR A 100 -6.40 1.85 -16.21
C TYR A 100 -6.60 0.56 -17.00
N GLU A 101 -7.83 0.05 -16.91
CA GLU A 101 -8.26 -1.23 -17.49
C GLU A 101 -7.88 -1.39 -18.98
N PRO A 102 -8.08 -0.37 -19.87
CA PRO A 102 -7.78 -0.54 -21.30
C PRO A 102 -6.30 -0.79 -21.62
N LEU A 103 -5.39 -0.35 -20.75
CA LEU A 103 -3.94 -0.56 -20.93
C LEU A 103 -3.37 -1.63 -19.98
N ASN A 104 -4.20 -2.25 -19.13
CA ASN A 104 -3.78 -3.18 -18.08
C ASN A 104 -2.53 -2.67 -17.34
N LYS A 105 -2.61 -1.44 -16.81
CA LYS A 105 -1.52 -0.84 -16.03
C LYS A 105 -2.02 0.22 -15.06
N PHE A 106 -1.27 0.41 -13.99
CA PHE A 106 -1.41 1.59 -13.14
C PHE A 106 -0.82 2.82 -13.84
N MET A 107 -1.64 3.86 -13.99
CA MET A 107 -1.27 5.18 -14.49
C MET A 107 -1.00 6.10 -13.32
N LEU A 108 0.11 6.84 -13.35
CA LEU A 108 0.36 7.88 -12.34
C LEU A 108 -0.73 8.94 -12.42
N LEU A 109 -1.36 9.24 -11.29
CA LEU A 109 -2.29 10.35 -11.15
C LEU A 109 -1.56 11.57 -10.60
N LYS A 110 -0.87 11.40 -9.47
CA LYS A 110 -0.28 12.50 -8.73
C LYS A 110 0.89 12.05 -7.88
N THR A 111 1.86 12.93 -7.73
CA THR A 111 2.94 12.83 -6.76
C THR A 111 2.70 13.89 -5.70
N PHE A 112 2.84 13.51 -4.44
CA PHE A 112 2.71 14.38 -3.29
C PHE A 112 4.05 14.43 -2.59
N GLU A 113 4.61 15.62 -2.44
CA GLU A 113 5.88 15.80 -1.76
C GLU A 113 5.65 15.95 -0.26
N THR A 114 6.49 15.30 0.54
CA THR A 114 6.53 15.49 1.99
C THR A 114 7.98 15.56 2.45
N GLU A 115 8.29 16.61 3.22
CA GLU A 115 9.61 16.80 3.82
C GLU A 115 9.82 15.90 5.06
N GLN A 116 8.75 15.31 5.60
CA GLN A 116 8.75 14.60 6.88
C GLN A 116 8.19 13.17 6.78
N MET A 117 8.52 12.42 5.72
CA MET A 117 8.13 11.02 5.69
C MET A 117 8.90 10.23 6.77
N PRO A 118 8.22 9.47 7.65
CA PRO A 118 8.90 8.63 8.61
C PRO A 118 9.82 7.62 7.92
N SER A 119 11.02 7.42 8.47
CA SER A 119 12.00 6.45 7.95
C SER A 119 11.48 5.00 8.03
N GLN A 120 10.54 4.75 8.94
CA GLN A 120 9.82 3.47 9.08
C GLN A 120 8.32 3.74 9.22
N LEU A 121 7.54 3.06 8.38
CA LEU A 121 6.08 3.06 8.44
C LEU A 121 5.65 1.77 9.12
N GLN A 122 4.82 1.84 10.16
CA GLN A 122 4.30 0.64 10.84
C GLN A 122 3.25 -0.05 9.97
N VAL A 123 2.35 0.75 9.41
CA VAL A 123 1.30 0.33 8.49
C VAL A 123 1.32 1.23 7.26
N PHE A 124 0.58 0.87 6.21
CA PHE A 124 0.40 1.71 5.05
C PHE A 124 -0.91 1.30 4.39
N GLU A 125 -2.02 1.87 4.83
CA GLU A 125 -3.37 1.42 4.47
C GLU A 125 -4.19 2.57 3.89
N MET A 126 -4.98 2.31 2.84
CA MET A 126 -5.86 3.30 2.25
C MET A 126 -7.19 3.39 3.01
N PHE A 127 -7.56 4.61 3.41
CA PHE A 127 -8.92 4.93 3.85
C PHE A 127 -9.68 5.62 2.73
N ILE A 128 -10.76 5.01 2.29
CA ILE A 128 -11.61 5.50 1.22
C ILE A 128 -12.91 6.01 1.81
N SER A 129 -13.22 7.27 1.50
CA SER A 129 -14.47 7.94 1.87
C SER A 129 -15.18 8.38 0.58
N PRO A 130 -16.52 8.29 0.51
CA PRO A 130 -17.28 8.74 -0.65
C PRO A 130 -17.29 10.26 -0.80
N GLU A 131 -16.90 11.00 0.24
CA GLU A 131 -16.82 12.46 0.24
C GLU A 131 -15.51 12.98 -0.37
N LEU A 132 -14.52 12.12 -0.61
CA LEU A 132 -13.19 12.49 -1.10
C LEU A 132 -12.93 11.93 -2.50
N GLU A 133 -12.16 12.67 -3.31
CA GLU A 133 -11.78 12.25 -4.66
C GLU A 133 -10.76 11.10 -4.63
N TYR A 134 -9.75 11.23 -3.77
CA TYR A 134 -8.65 10.30 -3.57
C TYR A 134 -8.68 9.68 -2.17
N PRO A 135 -8.16 8.45 -2.02
CA PRO A 135 -8.01 7.85 -0.70
C PRO A 135 -7.09 8.68 0.19
N MET A 136 -7.32 8.63 1.49
CA MET A 136 -6.31 9.00 2.47
C MET A 136 -5.44 7.78 2.80
N VAL A 137 -4.24 7.97 3.32
CA VAL A 137 -3.32 6.86 3.61
C VAL A 137 -2.87 6.90 5.06
N CYS A 138 -3.30 5.91 5.84
CA CYS A 138 -2.85 5.70 7.22
C CYS A 138 -1.48 5.03 7.23
N PHE A 139 -0.54 5.59 7.99
CA PHE A 139 0.82 5.04 8.13
C PHE A 139 1.22 4.72 9.58
N GLY A 140 0.39 5.09 10.53
CA GLY A 140 0.60 4.88 11.96
C GLY A 140 -0.68 5.08 12.75
N VAL A 141 -0.67 4.59 13.99
CA VAL A 141 -1.77 4.79 14.94
C VAL A 141 -1.17 5.17 16.28
N ARG A 142 -1.69 6.24 16.87
CA ARG A 142 -1.30 6.73 18.19
C ARG A 142 -2.41 6.53 19.20
N LYS A 143 -2.05 6.51 20.48
CA LYS A 143 -3.00 6.58 21.57
C LYS A 143 -3.79 7.89 21.50
N GLY A 144 -5.10 7.81 21.60
CA GLY A 144 -5.96 9.00 21.67
C GLY A 144 -6.03 9.57 23.09
N VAL A 145 -6.79 10.65 23.23
CA VAL A 145 -7.00 11.35 24.51
C VAL A 145 -7.62 10.41 25.56
N ASP A 146 -8.53 9.54 25.14
CA ASP A 146 -9.23 8.59 26.00
C ASP A 146 -8.79 7.14 25.74
N ARG A 147 -8.98 6.24 26.71
CA ARG A 147 -8.64 4.80 26.59
C ARG A 147 -9.31 4.09 25.41
N ASN A 148 -10.47 4.57 24.98
CA ASN A 148 -11.26 4.00 23.88
C ASN A 148 -11.10 4.80 22.57
N HIS A 149 -10.07 5.64 22.49
CA HIS A 149 -9.79 6.48 21.34
C HIS A 149 -8.37 6.20 20.84
N VAL A 150 -8.22 6.14 19.52
CA VAL A 150 -6.93 6.13 18.82
C VAL A 150 -6.86 7.27 17.82
N LYS A 151 -5.67 7.81 17.55
CA LYS A 151 -5.46 8.82 16.50
C LYS A 151 -4.76 8.17 15.33
N PHE A 152 -5.34 8.21 14.14
CA PHE A 152 -4.66 7.74 12.94
C PHE A 152 -3.71 8.80 12.41
N ASP A 153 -2.48 8.39 12.09
CA ASP A 153 -1.54 9.21 11.33
C ASP A 153 -1.82 8.98 9.85
N VAL A 154 -2.32 10.02 9.19
CA VAL A 154 -2.92 9.93 7.86
C VAL A 154 -2.36 11.00 6.93
N ILE A 155 -2.03 10.59 5.70
CA ILE A 155 -1.74 11.50 4.59
C ILE A 155 -3.03 11.72 3.81
N ASN A 156 -3.49 12.96 3.72
CA ASN A 156 -4.65 13.31 2.87
C ASN A 156 -4.19 13.64 1.45
N LEU A 157 -4.48 12.76 0.50
CA LEU A 157 -4.14 12.94 -0.92
C LEU A 157 -5.08 13.92 -1.65
N ASN A 158 -6.02 14.55 -0.95
CA ASN A 158 -6.91 15.57 -1.50
C ASN A 158 -6.45 16.99 -1.16
N SER A 159 -5.53 17.15 -0.20
CA SER A 159 -4.93 18.45 0.13
C SER A 159 -3.53 18.57 -0.48
N MET A 160 -3.13 19.80 -0.79
CA MET A 160 -1.73 20.11 -1.14
C MET A 160 -0.88 20.43 0.11
N SER A 161 -1.51 20.61 1.28
CA SER A 161 -0.80 20.81 2.54
C SER A 161 -0.55 19.48 3.26
N SER A 162 0.71 19.23 3.57
CA SER A 162 1.18 18.10 4.37
C SER A 162 0.84 18.33 5.84
N TRP A 163 -0.35 17.91 6.28
CA TRP A 163 -0.80 18.04 7.67
C TRP A 163 -0.27 16.88 8.52
N PHE A 164 1.06 16.77 8.63
CA PHE A 164 1.65 15.98 9.70
C PHE A 164 1.43 16.74 11.01
N THR A 165 0.26 16.54 11.63
CA THR A 165 -0.02 17.10 12.94
C THR A 165 0.69 16.24 13.99
N ASP A 166 1.80 16.77 14.49
CA ASP A 166 2.52 16.32 15.68
C ASP A 166 3.26 14.98 15.51
N ILE A 167 4.36 14.94 14.74
CA ILE A 167 5.32 13.81 14.78
C ILE A 167 6.20 13.87 16.06
N ASP A 168 6.06 14.90 16.90
CA ASP A 168 7.06 15.25 17.92
C ASP A 168 7.14 14.34 19.15
N SER A 169 6.31 13.30 19.27
CA SER A 169 6.54 12.29 20.30
C SER A 169 6.18 10.88 19.85
N ALA A 170 7.20 10.05 19.64
CA ALA A 170 7.07 8.60 19.50
C ALA A 170 6.46 7.94 20.75
N VAL A 171 6.28 8.70 21.84
CA VAL A 171 5.79 8.26 23.16
C VAL A 171 4.37 7.69 23.09
N ASP A 172 3.55 8.11 22.11
CA ASP A 172 2.16 7.66 21.98
C ASP A 172 1.92 6.69 20.81
N LEU A 173 2.95 6.29 20.06
CA LEU A 173 2.80 5.41 18.90
C LEU A 173 2.49 3.98 19.35
N LEU A 174 1.35 3.44 18.92
CA LEU A 174 0.97 2.06 19.22
C LEU A 174 1.78 1.11 18.33
N PRO A 175 2.18 -0.09 18.82
CA PRO A 175 2.90 -1.07 18.01
C PRO A 175 1.93 -1.83 17.09
N VAL A 176 1.34 -1.12 16.13
CA VAL A 176 0.29 -1.66 15.27
C VAL A 176 0.87 -2.59 14.22
N VAL A 177 0.30 -3.79 14.13
CA VAL A 177 0.66 -4.81 13.13
C VAL A 177 -0.28 -4.79 11.94
N ASN A 178 -1.54 -4.40 12.13
CA ASN A 178 -2.50 -4.30 11.04
C ASN A 178 -3.53 -3.19 11.24
N VAL A 179 -3.90 -2.54 10.14
CA VAL A 179 -5.02 -1.61 10.02
C VAL A 179 -5.76 -2.00 8.74
N THR A 180 -7.08 -2.17 8.82
CA THR A 180 -7.90 -2.51 7.65
C THR A 180 -9.25 -1.81 7.75
N GLN A 181 -9.60 -1.04 6.73
CA GLN A 181 -10.95 -0.47 6.63
C GLN A 181 -11.93 -1.55 6.16
N LEU A 182 -12.89 -1.90 7.01
CA LEU A 182 -13.91 -2.91 6.71
C LEU A 182 -15.14 -2.30 6.02
N GLU A 183 -15.54 -1.10 6.43
CA GLU A 183 -16.71 -0.39 5.91
C GLU A 183 -16.45 1.13 5.87
N LYS A 184 -17.46 1.92 5.45
CA LYS A 184 -17.37 3.38 5.32
C LYS A 184 -16.75 4.06 6.55
N ASP A 185 -17.16 3.69 7.75
CA ASP A 185 -16.67 4.26 9.01
C ASP A 185 -16.34 3.17 10.03
N THR A 186 -15.79 2.04 9.56
CA THR A 186 -15.44 0.90 10.40
C THR A 186 -14.03 0.44 10.03
N VAL A 187 -13.09 0.64 10.94
CA VAL A 187 -11.68 0.28 10.80
C VAL A 187 -11.32 -0.71 11.88
N LEU A 188 -10.68 -1.79 11.49
CA LEU A 188 -10.10 -2.77 12.39
C LEU A 188 -8.61 -2.44 12.59
N ILE A 189 -8.17 -2.43 13.84
CA ILE A 189 -6.76 -2.23 14.22
C ILE A 189 -6.29 -3.39 15.10
N CYS A 190 -5.07 -3.85 14.87
CA CYS A 190 -4.42 -4.90 15.64
C CYS A 190 -3.10 -4.40 16.19
N TYR A 191 -2.93 -4.50 17.51
CA TYR A 191 -1.68 -4.13 18.17
C TYR A 191 -1.56 -4.87 19.50
N ASP A 192 -0.34 -5.27 19.85
CA ASP A 192 -0.07 -6.06 21.07
C ASP A 192 -1.05 -7.25 21.17
N LYS A 193 -1.87 -7.33 22.23
CA LYS A 193 -2.86 -8.41 22.43
C LYS A 193 -4.28 -8.03 22.02
N TYR A 194 -4.46 -6.90 21.34
CA TYR A 194 -5.76 -6.31 21.09
C TYR A 194 -6.11 -6.30 19.60
N VAL A 195 -7.36 -6.65 19.33
CA VAL A 195 -8.02 -6.35 18.06
C VAL A 195 -9.20 -5.44 18.36
N LYS A 196 -9.18 -4.21 17.84
CA LYS A 196 -10.22 -3.20 18.08
C LYS A 196 -10.90 -2.78 16.79
N VAL A 197 -12.19 -2.50 16.89
CA VAL A 197 -13.02 -1.97 15.81
C VAL A 197 -13.37 -0.53 16.17
N VAL A 198 -12.84 0.42 15.41
CA VAL A 198 -12.97 1.86 15.63
C VAL A 198 -13.60 2.55 14.42
N SER A 199 -14.12 3.77 14.59
CA SER A 199 -14.50 4.65 13.49
C SER A 199 -13.27 5.19 12.76
N LEU A 200 -13.45 5.83 11.60
CA LEU A 200 -12.36 6.57 10.94
C LEU A 200 -11.85 7.76 11.77
N SER A 201 -12.69 8.27 12.68
CA SER A 201 -12.30 9.24 13.70
C SER A 201 -11.59 8.62 14.91
N GLY A 202 -11.38 7.30 14.91
CA GLY A 202 -10.61 6.58 15.92
C GLY A 202 -11.34 6.27 17.22
N LYS A 203 -12.66 6.46 17.27
CA LYS A 203 -13.48 6.11 18.44
C LYS A 203 -13.86 4.64 18.38
N LEU A 204 -13.75 3.91 19.50
CA LEU A 204 -14.23 2.54 19.59
C LEU A 204 -15.71 2.46 19.20
N LYS A 205 -16.03 1.57 18.25
CA LYS A 205 -17.41 1.32 17.84
C LYS A 205 -18.11 0.65 19.03
N SER A 206 -19.39 0.90 19.22
CA SER A 206 -20.18 0.14 20.19
C SER A 206 -21.30 -0.57 19.45
N SER A 207 -21.45 -1.86 19.70
CA SER A 207 -22.53 -2.67 19.16
C SER A 207 -23.12 -3.52 20.26
N ARG A 208 -24.45 -3.60 20.31
CA ARG A 208 -25.15 -4.50 21.24
C ARG A 208 -25.02 -5.98 20.82
N ARG A 209 -24.61 -6.25 19.57
CA ARG A 209 -24.56 -7.60 18.98
C ARG A 209 -23.15 -8.14 18.83
N GLN A 210 -22.14 -7.28 18.77
CA GLN A 210 -20.74 -7.67 18.51
C GLN A 210 -19.82 -6.90 19.43
N GLN A 211 -18.80 -7.57 19.96
CA GLN A 211 -17.74 -6.93 20.71
C GLN A 211 -16.87 -6.10 19.77
N ALA A 212 -16.58 -4.87 20.16
CA ALA A 212 -15.70 -3.97 19.41
C ALA A 212 -14.23 -4.11 19.80
N GLU A 213 -13.94 -4.95 20.78
CA GLU A 213 -12.59 -5.23 21.27
C GLU A 213 -12.48 -6.71 21.61
N LEU A 214 -11.45 -7.36 21.08
CA LEU A 214 -11.05 -8.71 21.43
C LEU A 214 -9.67 -8.64 22.07
N HIS A 215 -9.50 -9.39 23.16
CA HIS A 215 -8.23 -9.53 23.87
C HIS A 215 -7.74 -10.96 23.73
N PHE A 216 -6.51 -11.12 23.29
CA PHE A 216 -5.84 -12.41 23.10
C PHE A 216 -4.86 -12.65 24.25
N ASP A 217 -4.57 -13.91 24.55
CA ASP A 217 -3.57 -14.25 25.57
C ASP A 217 -2.13 -14.07 25.04
N CYS A 218 -1.96 -14.01 23.72
CA CYS A 218 -0.72 -13.80 23.00
C CYS A 218 -0.72 -12.47 22.21
N THR A 219 0.47 -12.06 21.76
CA THR A 219 0.61 -10.94 20.83
C THR A 219 0.07 -11.31 19.46
N VAL A 220 -0.65 -10.40 18.84
CA VAL A 220 -1.13 -10.51 17.46
C VAL A 220 0.02 -10.12 16.55
N ASP A 221 0.56 -11.08 15.79
CA ASP A 221 1.66 -10.82 14.85
C ASP A 221 1.15 -10.39 13.47
N SER A 222 0.02 -10.96 13.03
CA SER A 222 -0.66 -10.66 11.76
C SER A 222 -2.13 -11.08 11.84
N LEU A 223 -2.96 -10.54 10.93
CA LEU A 223 -4.30 -11.08 10.63
C LEU A 223 -4.30 -11.93 9.37
#